data_AF-A0A973FCL3-F1
#
_entry.id   AF-A0A973FCL3-F1
#
_cell.length_a   1.000
_cell.length_b   1.000
_cell.length_c   1.000
_cell.angle_alpha   90.00
_cell.angle_beta   90.00
_cell.angle_gamma   90.00
#
_symmetry.space_group_name_H-M   'P 1'
#
loop_
_entity.id
_entity.type
_entity.pdbx_description
1 polymer ?
#
loop_
_entity_poly.entity_id
_entity_poly.type
_entity_poly.pdbx_seq_one_letter_code
_entity_poly.pdbx_strand_id
1 'polypeptide(L)'
;MKIPVKDKLRVIQLSIILAVLLSSLFISWMMLSQHARNSGRNLINISMHHIAGEIRQNDQTLYTLRLESDAQSIAKARAFSFMIQQDPSLIHNEQKLEEIRRLLDVDELHVSDKEGILTGSTIHRYIGYNYASDPQSKPFLLAIYYKDFKLAQQPMPKGIEKGAMFQYTGVARLDEPGIVQIGYKPERLYRALAAADIRKVADGYRIRQTGTIIVTDLDGKVLSSTDGRFIGRNVTSFGFSEKAFRGPEGSFVENIGGRKSLYIYKIYGDYTVIGSLGLD
;
A
#
# COMPACT_ATOMS: atom_id res chain seq x y z
N MET A 1 -22.08 -73.85 -31.67
CA MET A 1 -20.75 -73.90 -32.33
C MET A 1 -19.67 -73.66 -31.27
N LYS A 2 -18.85 -74.68 -30.92
CA LYS A 2 -17.82 -74.55 -29.88
C LYS A 2 -16.62 -73.80 -30.47
N ILE A 3 -16.24 -72.67 -29.88
CA ILE A 3 -15.02 -71.91 -30.25
C ILE A 3 -13.80 -72.84 -30.05
N PRO A 4 -12.91 -73.00 -31.05
CA PRO A 4 -11.73 -73.86 -30.93
C PRO A 4 -10.77 -73.33 -29.85
N VAL A 5 -10.06 -74.23 -29.17
CA VAL A 5 -9.26 -73.93 -27.96
C VAL A 5 -8.20 -72.83 -28.20
N LYS A 6 -7.60 -72.80 -29.39
CA LYS A 6 -6.63 -71.75 -29.77
C LYS A 6 -7.25 -70.35 -29.84
N ASP A 7 -8.49 -70.24 -30.28
CA ASP A 7 -9.20 -68.95 -30.36
C ASP A 7 -9.64 -68.48 -28.97
N LYS A 8 -10.01 -69.40 -28.07
CA LYS A 8 -10.26 -69.06 -26.65
C LYS A 8 -9.01 -68.50 -25.95
N LEU A 9 -7.84 -69.08 -26.22
CA LEU A 9 -6.57 -68.61 -25.64
C LEU A 9 -6.20 -67.21 -26.14
N ARG A 10 -6.41 -66.93 -27.44
CA ARG A 10 -6.22 -65.59 -28.03
C ARG A 10 -7.16 -64.56 -27.42
N VAL A 11 -8.43 -64.91 -27.18
CA VAL A 11 -9.40 -64.01 -26.52
C VAL A 11 -8.97 -63.70 -25.09
N ILE A 12 -8.47 -64.68 -24.33
CA ILE A 12 -7.99 -64.45 -22.95
C ILE A 12 -6.77 -63.52 -22.96
N GLN A 13 -5.80 -63.73 -23.86
CA GLN A 13 -4.61 -62.87 -23.97
C GLN A 13 -4.97 -61.43 -24.34
N LEU A 14 -5.86 -61.23 -25.31
CA LEU A 14 -6.36 -59.90 -25.69
C LEU A 14 -7.12 -59.22 -24.54
N SER A 15 -7.88 -59.98 -23.74
CA SER A 15 -8.59 -59.47 -22.58
C SER A 15 -7.63 -58.98 -21.48
N ILE A 16 -6.54 -59.71 -21.25
CA ILE A 16 -5.51 -59.32 -20.27
C ILE A 16 -4.80 -58.03 -20.74
N ILE A 17 -4.41 -57.94 -22.01
CA ILE A 17 -3.76 -56.74 -22.56
C ILE A 17 -4.70 -55.53 -22.44
N LEU A 18 -5.97 -55.70 -22.79
CA LEU A 18 -6.97 -54.63 -22.66
C LEU A 18 -7.15 -54.19 -21.21
N ALA A 19 -7.20 -55.13 -20.26
CA ALA A 19 -7.31 -54.80 -18.83
C ALA A 19 -6.10 -54.01 -18.33
N VAL A 20 -4.89 -54.40 -18.74
CA VAL A 20 -3.65 -53.68 -18.39
C VAL A 20 -3.67 -52.26 -18.97
N LEU A 21 -4.05 -52.08 -20.25
CA LEU A 21 -4.16 -50.77 -20.89
C LEU A 21 -5.21 -49.87 -20.22
N LEU A 22 -6.37 -50.41 -19.85
CA LEU A 22 -7.40 -49.65 -19.15
C LEU A 22 -6.93 -49.25 -17.74
N SER A 23 -6.22 -50.13 -17.04
CA SER A 23 -5.66 -49.84 -15.72
C SER A 23 -4.60 -48.74 -15.76
N SER A 24 -3.70 -48.74 -16.76
CA SER A 24 -2.66 -47.72 -16.90
C SER A 24 -3.27 -46.37 -17.25
N LEU A 25 -4.26 -46.32 -18.14
CA LEU A 25 -5.02 -45.11 -18.45
C LEU A 25 -5.72 -44.55 -17.21
N PHE A 26 -6.33 -45.40 -16.40
CA PHE A 26 -7.00 -44.99 -15.17
C PHE A 26 -6.01 -44.40 -14.14
N ILE A 27 -4.86 -45.05 -13.92
CA ILE A 27 -3.81 -44.56 -13.02
C ILE A 27 -3.24 -43.23 -13.53
N SER A 28 -2.94 -43.13 -14.83
CA SER A 28 -2.45 -41.89 -15.44
C SER A 28 -3.46 -40.75 -15.30
N TRP A 29 -4.75 -41.02 -15.51
CA TRP A 29 -5.82 -40.03 -15.30
C TRP A 29 -5.92 -39.58 -13.84
N MET A 30 -5.83 -40.52 -12.89
CA MET A 30 -5.84 -40.20 -11.45
C MET A 30 -4.63 -39.35 -11.04
N MET A 31 -3.43 -39.69 -11.52
CA MET A 31 -2.21 -38.91 -11.26
C MET A 31 -2.28 -37.52 -11.88
N LEU A 32 -2.77 -37.42 -13.12
CA LEU A 32 -2.93 -36.13 -13.81
C LEU A 32 -3.93 -35.23 -13.09
N SER A 33 -5.04 -35.79 -12.60
CA SER A 33 -6.04 -35.04 -11.84
C SER A 33 -5.50 -34.51 -10.50
N GLN A 34 -4.75 -35.34 -9.76
CA GLN A 34 -4.11 -34.89 -8.53
C GLN A 34 -3.05 -33.82 -8.80
N HIS A 35 -2.22 -34.02 -9.82
CA HIS A 35 -1.20 -33.05 -10.21
C HIS A 35 -1.82 -31.72 -10.63
N ALA A 36 -2.89 -31.72 -11.42
CA ALA A 36 -3.60 -30.51 -11.82
C ALA A 36 -4.12 -29.71 -10.61
N ARG A 37 -4.72 -30.39 -9.61
CA ARG A 37 -5.22 -29.76 -8.39
C ARG A 37 -4.09 -29.17 -7.53
N ASN A 38 -3.03 -29.95 -7.32
CA ASN A 38 -1.88 -29.52 -6.52
C ASN A 38 -1.14 -28.36 -7.17
N SER A 39 -0.96 -28.41 -8.50
CA SER A 39 -0.35 -27.33 -9.28
C SER A 39 -1.20 -26.05 -9.25
N GLY A 40 -2.54 -26.17 -9.28
CA GLY A 40 -3.44 -25.01 -9.13
C GLY A 40 -3.31 -24.34 -7.75
N ARG A 41 -3.32 -25.12 -6.67
CA ARG A 41 -3.13 -24.61 -5.30
C ARG A 41 -1.78 -23.94 -5.12
N ASN A 42 -0.72 -24.59 -5.60
CA ASN A 42 0.63 -24.05 -5.50
C ASN A 42 0.75 -22.71 -6.23
N LEU A 43 0.16 -22.60 -7.42
CA LEU A 43 0.18 -21.36 -8.18
C LEU A 43 -0.56 -20.23 -7.46
N ILE A 44 -1.75 -20.50 -6.89
CA ILE A 44 -2.47 -19.53 -6.07
C ILE A 44 -1.59 -19.05 -4.91
N ASN A 45 -0.98 -19.96 -4.16
CA ASN A 45 -0.13 -19.62 -3.01
C ASN A 45 1.09 -18.79 -3.42
N ILE A 46 1.78 -19.15 -4.51
CA ILE A 46 2.93 -18.38 -5.03
C ILE A 46 2.49 -16.98 -5.41
N SER A 47 1.38 -16.86 -6.12
CA SER A 47 0.83 -15.57 -6.55
C SER A 47 0.41 -14.69 -5.38
N MET A 48 -0.27 -15.25 -4.39
CA MET A 48 -0.62 -14.54 -3.15
C MET A 48 0.61 -14.10 -2.38
N HIS A 49 1.63 -14.97 -2.29
CA HIS A 49 2.89 -14.64 -1.62
C HIS A 49 3.64 -13.51 -2.35
N HIS A 50 3.64 -13.51 -3.69
CA HIS A 50 4.21 -12.43 -4.50
C HIS A 50 3.52 -11.10 -4.23
N ILE A 51 2.18 -11.05 -4.30
CA ILE A 51 1.41 -9.83 -4.01
C ILE A 51 1.65 -9.34 -2.58
N ALA A 52 1.62 -10.24 -1.59
CA ALA A 52 1.92 -9.89 -0.21
C ALA A 52 3.36 -9.38 -0.02
N GLY A 53 4.30 -9.91 -0.78
CA GLY A 53 5.70 -9.44 -0.82
C GLY A 53 5.81 -8.03 -1.38
N GLU A 54 5.12 -7.75 -2.49
CA GLU A 54 5.08 -6.43 -3.14
C GLU A 54 4.49 -5.36 -2.21
N ILE A 55 3.36 -5.66 -1.56
CA ILE A 55 2.75 -4.77 -0.56
C ILE A 55 3.75 -4.45 0.56
N ARG A 56 4.38 -5.49 1.13
CA ARG A 56 5.35 -5.33 2.22
C ARG A 56 6.56 -4.51 1.79
N GLN A 57 7.09 -4.75 0.60
CA GLN A 57 8.22 -4.00 0.06
C GLN A 57 7.85 -2.53 -0.17
N ASN A 58 6.65 -2.27 -0.67
CA ASN A 58 6.12 -0.93 -0.83
C ASN A 58 6.00 -0.22 0.53
N ASP A 59 5.40 -0.87 1.53
CA ASP A 59 5.27 -0.32 2.89
C ASP A 59 6.64 0.03 3.51
N GLN A 60 7.63 -0.87 3.38
CA GLN A 60 9.00 -0.63 3.85
C GLN A 60 9.69 0.53 3.12
N THR A 61 9.50 0.60 1.80
CA THR A 61 10.06 1.67 0.96
C THR A 61 9.44 3.01 1.33
N LEU A 62 8.13 3.07 1.50
CA LEU A 62 7.41 4.26 1.93
C LEU A 62 7.85 4.72 3.32
N TYR A 63 7.96 3.79 4.27
CA TYR A 63 8.42 4.08 5.62
C TYR A 63 9.83 4.67 5.63
N THR A 64 10.76 4.08 4.88
CA THR A 64 12.14 4.57 4.79
C THR A 64 12.22 5.95 4.15
N LEU A 65 11.56 6.14 3.00
CA LEU A 65 11.50 7.44 2.32
C LEU A 65 10.86 8.51 3.19
N ARG A 66 9.87 8.12 4.01
CA ARG A 66 9.23 9.00 4.97
C ARG A 66 10.20 9.46 6.05
N LEU A 67 10.94 8.55 6.68
CA LEU A 67 11.95 8.89 7.68
C LEU A 67 13.06 9.80 7.10
N GLU A 68 13.54 9.50 5.90
CA GLU A 68 14.52 10.34 5.21
C GLU A 68 13.97 11.75 4.94
N SER A 69 12.75 11.85 4.42
CA SER A 69 12.07 13.13 4.19
C SER A 69 11.92 13.92 5.48
N ASP A 70 11.47 13.28 6.56
CA ASP A 70 11.27 13.90 7.86
C ASP A 70 12.61 14.42 8.43
N ALA A 71 13.67 13.61 8.38
CA ALA A 71 15.00 14.02 8.83
C ALA A 71 15.56 15.20 8.03
N GLN A 72 15.44 15.16 6.69
CA GLN A 72 15.87 16.25 5.81
C GLN A 72 15.11 17.55 6.10
N SER A 73 13.79 17.47 6.25
CA SER A 73 12.97 18.64 6.57
C SER A 73 13.33 19.26 7.91
N ILE A 74 13.56 18.44 8.93
CA ILE A 74 13.93 18.94 10.27
C ILE A 74 15.30 19.61 10.21
N ALA A 75 16.25 19.06 9.45
CA ALA A 75 17.56 19.68 9.26
C ALA A 75 17.45 21.05 8.58
N LYS A 76 16.63 21.17 7.52
CA LYS A 76 16.35 22.44 6.84
C LYS A 76 15.69 23.46 7.76
N ALA A 77 14.68 23.05 8.55
CA ALA A 77 14.00 23.94 9.50
C ALA A 77 14.96 24.43 10.61
N ARG A 78 15.84 23.55 11.12
CA ARG A 78 16.88 23.93 12.07
C ARG A 78 17.89 24.89 11.48
N ALA A 79 18.32 24.67 10.23
CA ALA A 79 19.22 25.59 9.53
C ALA A 79 18.59 26.98 9.41
N PHE A 80 17.31 27.06 9.02
CA PHE A 80 16.60 28.33 8.98
C PHE A 80 16.50 28.99 10.35
N SER A 81 16.15 28.23 11.39
CA SER A 81 16.09 28.78 12.75
C SER A 81 17.45 29.27 13.25
N PHE A 82 18.54 28.62 12.85
CA PHE A 82 19.89 29.07 13.16
C PHE A 82 20.25 30.35 12.41
N MET A 83 19.88 30.47 11.13
CA MET A 83 20.07 31.72 10.37
C MET A 83 19.35 32.90 11.02
N ILE A 84 18.09 32.70 11.47
CA ILE A 84 17.33 33.71 12.21
C ILE A 84 18.04 34.10 13.52
N GLN A 85 18.62 33.12 14.23
CA GLN A 85 19.37 33.39 15.44
C GLN A 85 20.57 34.32 15.20
N GLN A 86 21.25 34.16 14.06
CA GLN A 86 22.41 34.98 13.69
C GLN A 86 22.00 36.37 13.18
N ASP A 87 20.88 36.47 12.45
CA ASP A 87 20.35 37.73 11.94
C ASP A 87 18.81 37.76 12.05
N PRO A 88 18.23 38.26 13.15
CA PRO A 88 16.78 38.33 13.29
C PRO A 88 16.11 39.27 12.28
N SER A 89 16.86 40.21 11.67
CA SER A 89 16.31 41.12 10.65
C SER A 89 15.84 40.40 9.38
N LEU A 90 16.28 39.14 9.19
CA LEU A 90 15.85 38.26 8.10
C LEU A 90 14.32 38.08 8.07
N ILE A 91 13.66 38.03 9.23
CA ILE A 91 12.22 37.72 9.35
C ILE A 91 11.35 38.71 8.56
N HIS A 92 11.77 39.97 8.50
CA HIS A 92 11.02 41.06 7.87
C HIS A 92 11.62 41.49 6.52
N ASN A 93 12.63 40.76 6.01
CA ASN A 93 13.25 41.04 4.73
C ASN A 93 12.82 39.99 3.70
N GLU A 94 11.83 40.34 2.89
CA GLU A 94 11.24 39.44 1.88
C GLU A 94 12.28 38.91 0.88
N GLN A 95 13.21 39.75 0.45
CA GLN A 95 14.25 39.35 -0.50
C GLN A 95 15.17 38.28 0.11
N LYS A 96 15.65 38.51 1.34
CA LYS A 96 16.50 37.54 2.02
C LYS A 96 15.75 36.24 2.35
N LEU A 97 14.48 36.31 2.73
CA LEU A 97 13.64 35.11 2.93
C LEU A 97 13.52 34.29 1.64
N GLU A 98 13.31 34.95 0.50
CA GLU A 98 13.23 34.27 -0.80
C GLU A 98 14.57 33.64 -1.21
N GLU A 99 15.71 34.28 -0.90
CA GLU A 99 17.04 33.70 -1.09
C GLU A 99 17.25 32.45 -0.21
N ILE A 100 16.89 32.52 1.07
CA ILE A 100 16.98 31.38 2.00
C ILE A 100 16.05 30.25 1.55
N ARG A 101 14.84 30.58 1.08
CA ARG A 101 13.87 29.59 0.59
C ARG A 101 14.45 28.76 -0.56
N ARG A 102 15.14 29.42 -1.50
CA ARG A 102 15.83 28.75 -2.61
C ARG A 102 17.04 27.96 -2.13
N LEU A 103 17.84 28.53 -1.22
CA LEU A 103 19.02 27.86 -0.65
C LEU A 103 18.65 26.55 0.05
N LEU A 104 17.57 26.57 0.83
CA LEU A 104 17.09 25.39 1.54
C LEU A 104 16.28 24.43 0.65
N ASP A 105 16.00 24.81 -0.60
CA ASP A 105 15.19 24.03 -1.54
C ASP A 105 13.84 23.65 -0.90
N VAL A 106 13.08 24.67 -0.51
CA VAL A 106 11.73 24.53 0.07
C VAL A 106 10.73 25.43 -0.66
N ASP A 107 9.45 25.14 -0.52
CA ASP A 107 8.39 25.94 -1.16
C ASP A 107 7.96 27.13 -0.31
N GLU A 108 8.04 27.01 1.02
CA GLU A 108 7.56 28.01 1.96
C GLU A 108 8.47 28.11 3.19
N LEU A 109 8.68 29.33 3.67
CA LEU A 109 9.26 29.64 4.98
C LEU A 109 8.25 30.44 5.78
N HIS A 110 8.12 30.13 7.07
CA HIS A 110 7.23 30.80 8.01
C HIS A 110 7.93 30.98 9.37
N VAL A 111 7.68 32.11 10.01
CA VAL A 111 8.18 32.45 11.34
C VAL A 111 7.04 33.06 12.15
N SER A 112 6.88 32.63 13.40
CA SER A 112 5.92 33.21 14.35
C SER A 112 6.60 33.97 15.48
N ASP A 113 5.83 34.84 16.12
CA ASP A 113 6.15 35.38 17.43
C ASP A 113 5.80 34.41 18.58
N LYS A 114 5.97 34.88 19.81
CA LYS A 114 5.71 34.18 21.06
C LYS A 114 4.22 33.89 21.34
N GLU A 115 3.30 34.59 20.67
CA GLU A 115 1.86 34.37 20.78
C GLU A 115 1.37 33.36 19.73
N GLY A 116 2.28 32.87 18.86
CA GLY A 116 1.95 31.97 17.77
C GLY A 116 1.32 32.68 16.57
N ILE A 117 1.52 33.99 16.44
CA ILE A 117 1.09 34.77 15.28
C ILE A 117 2.22 34.81 14.26
N LEU A 118 1.91 34.51 13.01
CA LEU A 118 2.87 34.49 11.91
C LEU A 118 3.33 35.92 11.59
N THR A 119 4.63 36.19 11.70
CA THR A 119 5.23 37.53 11.51
C THR A 119 6.20 37.64 10.35
N GLY A 120 6.72 36.51 9.84
CA GLY A 120 7.57 36.46 8.65
C GLY A 120 7.20 35.27 7.77
N SER A 121 7.05 35.49 6.47
CA SER A 121 6.71 34.44 5.51
C SER A 121 7.16 34.78 4.11
N THR A 122 7.50 33.75 3.32
CA THR A 122 7.61 33.87 1.85
C THR A 122 6.25 33.96 1.16
N ILE A 123 5.15 33.72 1.89
CA ILE A 123 3.77 33.86 1.43
C ILE A 123 3.11 35.01 2.18
N HIS A 124 3.23 36.23 1.64
CA HIS A 124 2.84 37.47 2.32
C HIS A 124 1.40 37.48 2.86
N ARG A 125 0.45 36.84 2.16
CA ARG A 125 -0.96 36.73 2.60
C ARG A 125 -1.17 35.93 3.90
N TYR A 126 -0.16 35.19 4.38
CA TYR A 126 -0.24 34.42 5.63
C TYR A 126 0.29 35.21 6.83
N ILE A 127 0.88 36.40 6.64
CA ILE A 127 1.26 37.27 7.75
C ILE A 127 0.00 37.60 8.59
N GLY A 128 0.12 37.49 9.91
CA GLY A 128 -0.97 37.62 10.86
C GLY A 128 -1.77 36.32 11.12
N TYR A 129 -1.44 35.22 10.44
CA TYR A 129 -2.07 33.92 10.69
C TYR A 129 -1.81 33.43 12.12
N ASN A 130 -2.86 33.03 12.81
CA ASN A 130 -2.78 32.48 14.17
C ASN A 130 -2.67 30.95 14.12
N TYR A 131 -1.56 30.40 14.59
CA TYR A 131 -1.34 28.95 14.64
C TYR A 131 -2.38 28.20 15.50
N ALA A 132 -3.00 28.85 16.48
CA ALA A 132 -4.06 28.27 17.30
C ALA A 132 -5.41 28.10 16.56
N SER A 133 -5.58 28.72 15.38
CA SER A 133 -6.85 28.77 14.66
C SER A 133 -7.21 27.48 13.92
N ASP A 134 -6.22 26.65 13.56
CA ASP A 134 -6.44 25.41 12.80
C ASP A 134 -5.83 24.18 13.51
N PRO A 135 -6.53 23.03 13.58
CA PRO A 135 -6.00 21.78 14.14
C PRO A 135 -4.69 21.31 13.51
N GLN A 136 -4.44 21.63 12.24
CA GLN A 136 -3.20 21.31 11.53
C GLN A 136 -2.03 22.15 12.02
N SER A 137 -2.21 23.46 12.29
CA SER A 137 -1.11 24.32 12.76
C SER A 137 -0.92 24.28 14.28
N LYS A 138 -1.97 23.99 15.05
CA LYS A 138 -1.95 24.02 16.52
C LYS A 138 -0.83 23.19 17.18
N PRO A 139 -0.46 21.99 16.69
CA PRO A 139 0.62 21.21 17.29
C PRO A 139 1.99 21.91 17.32
N PHE A 140 2.24 22.85 16.40
CA PHE A 140 3.50 23.60 16.36
C PHE A 140 3.63 24.64 17.47
N LEU A 141 2.55 25.02 18.15
CA LEU A 141 2.60 25.96 19.29
C LEU A 141 3.50 25.47 20.43
N LEU A 142 3.72 24.15 20.54
CA LEU A 142 4.65 23.58 21.51
C LEU A 142 6.09 24.07 21.30
N ALA A 143 6.46 24.51 20.08
CA ALA A 143 7.77 25.07 19.79
C ALA A 143 8.07 26.37 20.56
N ILE A 144 7.02 27.10 20.97
CA ILE A 144 7.15 28.32 21.78
C ILE A 144 7.66 27.98 23.19
N TYR A 145 7.27 26.82 23.73
CA TYR A 145 7.55 26.41 25.10
C TYR A 145 8.78 25.49 25.23
N TYR A 146 9.14 24.77 24.17
CA TYR A 146 10.21 23.76 24.20
C TYR A 146 11.27 24.04 23.13
N LYS A 147 12.48 24.45 23.55
CA LYS A 147 13.59 24.80 22.62
C LYS A 147 14.10 23.63 21.78
N ASP A 148 13.95 22.39 22.24
CA ASP A 148 14.30 21.19 21.48
C ASP A 148 13.17 20.65 20.60
N PHE A 149 12.03 21.37 20.54
CA PHE A 149 10.88 20.96 19.76
C PHE A 149 11.23 20.79 18.28
N LYS A 150 10.73 19.69 17.72
CA LYS A 150 10.75 19.40 16.30
C LYS A 150 9.51 18.59 15.96
N LEU A 151 8.87 18.93 14.85
CA LEU A 151 7.73 18.19 14.32
C LEU A 151 7.78 18.23 12.80
N ALA A 152 7.83 17.06 12.18
CA ALA A 152 7.60 16.88 10.75
C ALA A 152 6.23 16.21 10.58
N GLN A 153 5.26 16.93 10.00
CA GLN A 153 3.91 16.39 9.80
C GLN A 153 3.86 15.38 8.67
N GLN A 154 2.89 14.47 8.71
CA GLN A 154 2.58 13.62 7.56
C GLN A 154 2.22 14.47 6.34
N PRO A 155 2.55 14.05 5.11
CA PRO A 155 2.21 14.82 3.94
C PRO A 155 0.69 14.81 3.81
N MET A 156 0.09 15.98 3.67
CA MET A 156 -1.36 16.14 3.55
C MET A 156 -1.68 17.06 2.38
N PRO A 157 -2.86 16.94 1.73
CA PRO A 157 -3.28 17.91 0.73
C PRO A 157 -3.29 19.31 1.35
N LYS A 158 -2.82 20.33 0.63
CA LYS A 158 -2.97 21.73 1.09
C LYS A 158 -4.45 22.05 1.32
N GLY A 159 -4.78 22.65 2.46
CA GLY A 159 -6.15 23.10 2.75
C GLY A 159 -6.68 24.17 1.78
N ILE A 160 -5.78 24.94 1.15
CA ILE A 160 -6.12 26.07 0.27
C ILE A 160 -6.07 25.70 -1.23
N GLU A 161 -5.22 24.73 -1.62
CA GLU A 161 -5.07 24.27 -3.01
C GLU A 161 -5.34 22.76 -3.10
N LYS A 162 -6.45 22.38 -3.73
CA LYS A 162 -6.77 20.97 -3.99
C LYS A 162 -5.74 20.37 -4.95
N GLY A 163 -4.89 19.47 -4.46
CA GLY A 163 -4.24 18.47 -5.33
C GLY A 163 -2.79 18.11 -4.98
N ALA A 164 -2.02 19.01 -4.38
CA ALA A 164 -0.62 18.71 -4.04
C ALA A 164 -0.47 18.33 -2.56
N MET A 165 0.09 17.15 -2.31
CA MET A 165 0.54 16.74 -0.97
C MET A 165 1.68 17.65 -0.53
N PHE A 166 1.57 18.20 0.66
CA PHE A 166 2.51 19.16 1.22
C PHE A 166 2.89 18.74 2.62
N GLN A 167 4.16 18.95 2.96
CA GLN A 167 4.69 18.62 4.27
C GLN A 167 5.13 19.89 4.97
N TYR A 168 4.58 20.13 6.16
CA TYR A 168 5.05 21.17 7.07
C TYR A 168 5.95 20.56 8.14
N THR A 169 7.10 21.21 8.34
CA THR A 169 8.04 20.86 9.40
C THR A 169 8.38 22.10 10.20
N GLY A 170 8.25 22.02 11.51
CA GLY A 170 8.43 23.13 12.43
C GLY A 170 9.38 22.79 13.57
N VAL A 171 10.14 23.79 14.00
CA VAL A 171 11.09 23.74 15.11
C VAL A 171 10.94 24.98 15.97
N ALA A 172 11.47 24.94 17.18
CA ALA A 172 11.53 26.13 18.03
C ALA A 172 12.46 27.17 17.44
N ARG A 173 12.02 28.42 17.48
CA ARG A 173 12.88 29.56 17.21
C ARG A 173 13.95 29.66 18.31
N LEU A 174 15.19 29.93 17.92
CA LEU A 174 16.34 29.87 18.83
C LEU A 174 16.59 31.19 19.58
N ASP A 175 16.48 32.33 18.90
CA ASP A 175 16.70 33.68 19.46
C ASP A 175 15.64 34.12 20.45
N GLU A 176 14.36 33.84 20.20
CA GLU A 176 13.25 34.14 21.12
C GLU A 176 12.13 33.09 21.04
N PRO A 177 11.14 33.09 21.96
CA PRO A 177 10.00 32.19 21.85
C PRO A 177 9.23 32.43 20.54
N GLY A 178 8.99 31.35 19.79
CA GLY A 178 8.35 31.41 18.50
C GLY A 178 8.55 30.12 17.72
N ILE A 179 7.93 30.05 16.54
CA ILE A 179 7.94 28.88 15.67
C ILE A 179 8.74 29.24 14.42
N VAL A 180 9.63 28.35 13.99
CA VAL A 180 10.21 28.37 12.65
C VAL A 180 9.66 27.17 11.90
N GLN A 181 8.98 27.42 10.78
CA GLN A 181 8.36 26.37 9.98
C GLN A 181 8.79 26.49 8.52
N ILE A 182 9.04 25.34 7.90
CA ILE A 182 9.22 25.20 6.46
C ILE A 182 8.07 24.37 5.89
N GLY A 183 7.76 24.64 4.63
CA GLY A 183 6.82 23.86 3.83
C GLY A 183 7.47 23.43 2.53
N TYR A 184 7.33 22.15 2.15
CA TYR A 184 7.76 21.71 0.82
C TYR A 184 6.97 20.50 0.32
N LYS A 185 7.03 20.29 -0.99
CA LYS A 185 6.49 19.11 -1.69
C LYS A 185 7.54 18.00 -1.72
N PRO A 186 7.35 16.88 -0.98
CA PRO A 186 8.30 15.78 -1.00
C PRO A 186 8.09 14.92 -2.27
N GLU A 187 8.59 15.39 -3.41
CA GLU A 187 8.38 14.77 -4.74
C GLU A 187 8.72 13.28 -4.79
N ARG A 188 9.82 12.86 -4.17
CA ARG A 188 10.22 11.44 -4.12
C ARG A 188 9.21 10.59 -3.35
N LEU A 189 8.77 11.06 -2.19
CA LEU A 189 7.77 10.38 -1.37
C LEU A 189 6.41 10.35 -2.08
N TYR A 190 6.02 11.45 -2.74
CA TYR A 190 4.78 11.53 -3.49
C TYR A 190 4.74 10.53 -4.66
N ARG A 191 5.81 10.46 -5.46
CA ARG A 191 5.92 9.47 -6.55
C ARG A 191 5.88 8.04 -6.01
N ALA A 192 6.55 7.78 -4.88
CA ALA A 192 6.51 6.47 -4.25
C ALA A 192 5.11 6.10 -3.75
N LEU A 193 4.38 7.03 -3.11
CA LEU A 193 2.99 6.83 -2.68
C LEU A 193 2.06 6.54 -3.86
N ALA A 194 2.22 7.25 -4.96
CA ALA A 194 1.42 7.03 -6.17
C ALA A 194 1.73 5.67 -6.85
N ALA A 195 2.99 5.23 -6.80
CA ALA A 195 3.42 3.92 -7.33
C ALA A 195 2.98 2.76 -6.43
N ALA A 196 2.99 2.96 -5.11
CA ALA A 196 2.60 1.99 -4.10
C ALA A 196 1.08 1.96 -3.84
N ASP A 197 0.26 2.48 -4.75
CA ASP A 197 -1.20 2.50 -4.59
C ASP A 197 -1.74 1.07 -4.49
N ILE A 198 -2.15 0.67 -3.27
CA ILE A 198 -2.67 -0.66 -2.96
C ILE A 198 -3.81 -1.07 -3.90
N ARG A 199 -4.59 -0.11 -4.42
CA ARG A 199 -5.71 -0.37 -5.34
C ARG A 199 -5.27 -0.95 -6.67
N LYS A 200 -3.98 -0.83 -7.01
CA LYS A 200 -3.40 -1.31 -8.25
C LYS A 200 -2.59 -2.61 -8.09
N VAL A 201 -2.29 -3.04 -6.87
CA VAL A 201 -1.38 -4.18 -6.65
C VAL A 201 -1.89 -5.48 -7.27
N ALA A 202 -3.20 -5.72 -7.25
CA ALA A 202 -3.79 -6.89 -7.87
C ALA A 202 -4.25 -6.63 -9.32
N ASP A 203 -4.27 -5.38 -9.78
CA ASP A 203 -4.83 -5.00 -11.08
C ASP A 203 -4.10 -5.70 -12.23
N GLY A 204 -4.85 -6.33 -13.13
CA GLY A 204 -4.31 -7.10 -14.24
C GLY A 204 -3.59 -8.39 -13.84
N TYR A 205 -3.47 -8.72 -12.55
CA TYR A 205 -2.82 -9.94 -12.10
C TYR A 205 -3.70 -11.16 -12.39
N ARG A 206 -3.23 -12.10 -13.22
CA ARG A 206 -4.00 -13.28 -13.63
C ARG A 206 -3.30 -14.57 -13.25
N ILE A 207 -4.05 -15.48 -12.64
CA ILE A 207 -3.59 -16.84 -12.34
C ILE A 207 -4.13 -17.75 -13.45
N ARG A 208 -3.27 -18.15 -14.40
CA ARG A 208 -3.69 -18.83 -15.65
C ARG A 208 -4.79 -18.02 -16.37
N GLN A 209 -5.79 -18.71 -16.94
CA GLN A 209 -6.85 -18.09 -17.73
C GLN A 209 -8.04 -17.59 -16.87
N THR A 210 -8.33 -18.27 -15.76
CA THR A 210 -9.56 -18.08 -14.98
C THR A 210 -9.33 -17.55 -13.57
N GLY A 211 -8.10 -17.58 -13.06
CA GLY A 211 -7.82 -17.25 -11.68
C GLY A 211 -7.55 -15.76 -11.43
N THR A 212 -7.92 -15.31 -10.24
CA THR A 212 -7.93 -13.90 -9.83
C THR A 212 -7.35 -13.74 -8.44
N ILE A 213 -6.97 -12.51 -8.10
CA ILE A 213 -6.56 -12.08 -6.75
C ILE A 213 -7.46 -10.96 -6.28
N ILE A 214 -7.78 -11.00 -4.99
CA ILE A 214 -8.46 -9.95 -4.25
C ILE A 214 -7.62 -9.66 -3.00
N VAL A 215 -7.39 -8.38 -2.71
CA VAL A 215 -6.75 -7.91 -1.48
C VAL A 215 -7.78 -7.12 -0.70
N THR A 216 -7.96 -7.45 0.58
CA THR A 216 -8.85 -6.75 1.50
C THR A 216 -8.11 -6.27 2.74
N ASP A 217 -8.69 -5.30 3.46
CA ASP A 217 -8.34 -5.10 4.86
C ASP A 217 -8.86 -6.26 5.74
N LEU A 218 -8.56 -6.22 7.03
CA LEU A 218 -9.00 -7.24 8.00
C LEU A 218 -10.52 -7.27 8.21
N ASP A 219 -11.22 -6.17 7.92
CA ASP A 219 -12.68 -6.06 8.01
C ASP A 219 -13.38 -6.57 6.73
N GLY A 220 -12.58 -7.01 5.74
CA GLY A 220 -13.07 -7.56 4.47
C GLY A 220 -13.44 -6.51 3.44
N LYS A 221 -13.08 -5.23 3.62
CA LYS A 221 -13.22 -4.21 2.57
C LYS A 221 -12.17 -4.45 1.50
N VAL A 222 -12.62 -4.54 0.26
CA VAL A 222 -11.78 -4.77 -0.92
C VAL A 222 -10.94 -3.52 -1.19
N LEU A 223 -9.63 -3.70 -1.12
CA LEU A 223 -8.65 -2.67 -1.44
C LEU A 223 -8.18 -2.78 -2.89
N SER A 224 -8.01 -4.01 -3.39
CA SER A 224 -7.49 -4.30 -4.73
C SER A 224 -8.12 -5.56 -5.30
N SER A 225 -8.29 -5.63 -6.62
CA SER A 225 -8.75 -6.85 -7.30
C SER A 225 -8.23 -6.92 -8.73
N THR A 226 -8.09 -8.14 -9.28
CA THR A 226 -7.64 -8.40 -10.66
C THR A 226 -8.34 -7.59 -11.74
N ASP A 227 -9.63 -7.33 -11.56
CA ASP A 227 -10.49 -6.67 -12.53
C ASP A 227 -10.99 -5.31 -12.03
N GLY A 228 -10.43 -4.81 -10.93
CA GLY A 228 -10.83 -3.57 -10.27
C GLY A 228 -12.26 -3.57 -9.72
N ARG A 229 -12.99 -4.68 -9.79
CA ARG A 229 -14.38 -4.74 -9.33
C ARG A 229 -14.46 -4.66 -7.81
N PHE A 230 -15.52 -4.00 -7.35
CA PHE A 230 -15.91 -3.89 -5.95
C PHE A 230 -14.87 -3.25 -5.02
N ILE A 231 -13.85 -2.55 -5.56
CA ILE A 231 -12.93 -1.74 -4.74
C ILE A 231 -13.74 -0.79 -3.86
N GLY A 232 -13.39 -0.76 -2.57
CA GLY A 232 -14.06 0.02 -1.54
C GLY A 232 -15.31 -0.61 -0.94
N ARG A 233 -15.81 -1.72 -1.50
CA ARG A 233 -16.96 -2.48 -0.95
C ARG A 233 -16.48 -3.68 -0.15
N ASN A 234 -17.35 -4.28 0.66
CA ASN A 234 -17.02 -5.50 1.38
C ASN A 234 -16.96 -6.71 0.44
N VAL A 235 -16.09 -7.67 0.75
CA VAL A 235 -15.85 -8.90 -0.01
C VAL A 235 -17.11 -9.75 -0.17
N THR A 236 -18.08 -9.65 0.74
CA THR A 236 -19.42 -10.23 0.59
C THR A 236 -20.13 -9.78 -0.71
N SER A 237 -19.78 -8.62 -1.27
CA SER A 237 -20.28 -8.13 -2.57
C SER A 237 -19.86 -9.01 -3.75
N PHE A 238 -18.78 -9.79 -3.61
CA PHE A 238 -18.41 -10.80 -4.60
C PHE A 238 -19.29 -12.05 -4.50
N GLY A 239 -20.06 -12.23 -3.43
CA GLY A 239 -20.89 -13.41 -3.17
C GLY A 239 -20.32 -14.36 -2.11
N PHE A 240 -19.23 -13.99 -1.43
CA PHE A 240 -18.69 -14.78 -0.32
C PHE A 240 -19.62 -14.71 0.90
N SER A 241 -19.79 -15.83 1.59
CA SER A 241 -20.43 -15.86 2.92
C SER A 241 -19.57 -15.12 3.95
N GLU A 242 -20.19 -14.42 4.90
CA GLU A 242 -19.47 -13.80 6.04
C GLU A 242 -18.63 -14.80 6.84
N LYS A 243 -19.00 -16.09 6.79
CA LYS A 243 -18.30 -17.17 7.51
C LYS A 243 -17.26 -17.91 6.66
N ALA A 244 -17.00 -17.47 5.43
CA ALA A 244 -16.10 -18.14 4.49
C ALA A 244 -14.62 -18.03 4.92
N PHE A 245 -14.25 -16.94 5.59
CA PHE A 245 -12.89 -16.66 6.02
C PHE A 245 -12.77 -16.87 7.54
N ARG A 246 -12.26 -18.03 7.96
CA ARG A 246 -12.06 -18.37 9.38
C ARG A 246 -10.57 -18.56 9.69
N GLY A 247 -10.05 -17.81 10.64
CA GLY A 247 -8.66 -17.89 11.04
C GLY A 247 -7.68 -17.28 10.02
N PRO A 248 -6.36 -17.47 10.22
CA PRO A 248 -5.32 -16.75 9.49
C PRO A 248 -5.11 -17.23 8.05
N GLU A 249 -5.53 -18.44 7.71
CA GLU A 249 -5.48 -19.00 6.36
C GLU A 249 -6.52 -20.10 6.19
N GLY A 250 -6.88 -20.39 4.95
CA GLY A 250 -7.79 -21.48 4.64
C GLY A 250 -8.07 -21.61 3.15
N SER A 251 -8.84 -22.63 2.80
CA SER A 251 -9.28 -22.83 1.42
C SER A 251 -10.63 -23.50 1.35
N PHE A 252 -11.43 -23.14 0.36
CA PHE A 252 -12.74 -23.71 0.12
C PHE A 252 -13.05 -23.71 -1.38
N VAL A 253 -14.01 -24.55 -1.79
CA VAL A 253 -14.51 -24.59 -3.17
C VAL A 253 -15.93 -24.12 -3.15
N GLU A 254 -16.23 -23.09 -3.94
CA GLU A 254 -17.55 -22.48 -3.98
C GLU A 254 -17.90 -22.06 -5.40
N ASN A 255 -19.20 -21.98 -5.68
CA ASN A 255 -19.70 -21.43 -6.94
C ASN A 255 -20.10 -19.98 -6.71
N ILE A 256 -19.27 -19.07 -7.20
CA ILE A 256 -19.47 -17.63 -7.06
C ILE A 256 -19.53 -17.03 -8.47
N GLY A 257 -20.59 -16.27 -8.75
CA GLY A 257 -20.80 -15.68 -10.08
C GLY A 257 -20.97 -16.72 -11.19
N GLY A 258 -21.48 -17.92 -10.87
CA GLY A 258 -21.73 -18.99 -11.83
C GLY A 258 -20.49 -19.83 -12.19
N ARG A 259 -19.35 -19.64 -11.52
CA ARG A 259 -18.12 -20.42 -11.74
C ARG A 259 -17.70 -21.15 -10.47
N LYS A 260 -17.51 -22.47 -10.59
CA LYS A 260 -16.97 -23.29 -9.50
C LYS A 260 -15.46 -23.08 -9.43
N SER A 261 -14.99 -22.42 -8.37
CA SER A 261 -13.58 -22.08 -8.21
C SER A 261 -13.06 -22.57 -6.87
N LEU A 262 -11.76 -22.87 -6.85
CA LEU A 262 -11.01 -23.03 -5.61
C LEU A 262 -10.56 -21.66 -5.12
N TYR A 263 -10.90 -21.34 -3.88
CA TYR A 263 -10.45 -20.14 -3.18
C TYR A 263 -9.44 -20.52 -2.11
N ILE A 264 -8.37 -19.74 -2.01
CA ILE A 264 -7.41 -19.81 -0.92
C ILE A 264 -7.26 -18.39 -0.38
N TYR A 265 -7.28 -18.25 0.93
CA TYR A 265 -7.06 -16.97 1.58
C TYR A 265 -5.96 -17.11 2.64
N LYS A 266 -5.25 -16.01 2.86
CA LYS A 266 -4.25 -15.89 3.91
C LYS A 266 -4.10 -14.45 4.34
N ILE A 267 -3.98 -14.26 5.66
CA ILE A 267 -3.70 -12.97 6.28
C ILE A 267 -2.19 -12.71 6.20
N TYR A 268 -1.83 -11.53 5.72
CA TYR A 268 -0.47 -11.01 5.61
C TYR A 268 -0.43 -9.62 6.27
N GLY A 269 -0.10 -9.58 7.56
CA GLY A 269 -0.13 -8.33 8.34
C GLY A 269 -1.56 -7.80 8.43
N ASP A 270 -1.78 -6.58 7.94
CA ASP A 270 -3.07 -5.89 7.99
C ASP A 270 -3.99 -6.20 6.79
N TYR A 271 -3.57 -7.14 5.93
CA TYR A 271 -4.29 -7.48 4.71
C TYR A 271 -4.68 -8.94 4.66
N THR A 272 -5.84 -9.23 4.08
CA THR A 272 -6.19 -10.57 3.63
C THR A 272 -6.03 -10.66 2.12
N VAL A 273 -5.20 -11.58 1.65
CA VAL A 273 -5.04 -11.86 0.23
C VAL A 273 -5.83 -13.12 -0.09
N ILE A 274 -6.68 -13.05 -1.10
CA ILE A 274 -7.56 -14.14 -1.54
C ILE A 274 -7.24 -14.42 -3.00
N GLY A 275 -6.76 -15.63 -3.29
CA GLY A 275 -6.56 -16.10 -4.65
C GLY A 275 -7.62 -17.12 -5.05
N SER A 276 -8.03 -17.09 -6.31
CA SER A 276 -8.98 -18.05 -6.87
C SER A 276 -8.48 -18.66 -8.16
N LEU A 277 -8.93 -19.88 -8.47
CA LEU A 277 -8.73 -20.52 -9.76
C LEU A 277 -9.97 -21.36 -10.11
N GLY A 278 -10.50 -21.19 -11.32
CA GLY A 278 -11.63 -21.99 -11.82
C GLY A 278 -11.26 -23.48 -11.92
N LEU A 279 -12.22 -24.35 -11.60
CA LEU A 279 -12.06 -25.81 -11.63
C LEU A 279 -12.68 -26.46 -12.88
N ASP A 280 -12.89 -25.66 -13.92
CA ASP A 280 -13.46 -26.08 -15.20
C ASP A 280 -12.58 -27.10 -15.95
#